data_AF-A0A8E7AWE9-F1
#
_entry.id   AF-A0A8E7AWE9-F1
#
_cell.length_a   1.000
_cell.length_b   1.000
_cell.length_c   1.000
_cell.angle_alpha   90.00
_cell.angle_beta   90.00
_cell.angle_gamma   90.00
#
_symmetry.space_group_name_H-M   'P 1'
#
loop_
_entity.id
_entity.type
_entity.pdbx_description
1 polymer ?
#
loop_
_entity_poly.entity_id
_entity_poly.type
_entity_poly.pdbx_seq_one_letter_code
_entity_poly.pdbx_strand_id
1 'polypeptide(L)'
;MEKKNISQKNHSSNNSLLSVAFDLIFRKGRSPPSCPNPDKSALCLRIQSMVPGSSDELCIQAIDRVRKLSIDSYDISVDYLQGSYGDDEQAIESAIKMLSDKNPGFSEDEYVKAFEVGMMWAGFA
;
A
#
# COMPACT_ATOMS: atom_id res chain seq x y z
N MET A 1 -25.30 -28.78 18.67
CA MET A 1 -25.14 -28.48 17.24
C MET A 1 -24.43 -27.14 17.11
N GLU A 2 -23.11 -27.17 16.96
CA GLU A 2 -22.28 -25.99 16.72
C GLU A 2 -22.38 -25.56 15.26
N LYS A 3 -22.67 -24.28 15.00
CA LYS A 3 -22.45 -23.65 13.70
C LYS A 3 -21.54 -22.43 13.85
N LYS A 4 -20.26 -22.70 13.59
CA LYS A 4 -19.21 -21.86 12.98
C LYS A 4 -19.43 -20.34 13.00
N ASN A 5 -18.72 -19.67 13.91
CA ASN A 5 -18.51 -18.22 13.92
C ASN A 5 -17.06 -17.89 13.49
N ILE A 6 -16.68 -18.29 12.26
CA ILE A 6 -15.29 -18.17 11.75
C ILE A 6 -15.12 -16.97 10.80
N SER A 7 -16.20 -16.32 10.35
CA SER A 7 -16.11 -15.33 9.27
C SER A 7 -15.71 -13.91 9.69
N GLN A 8 -15.72 -13.57 10.99
CA GLN A 8 -15.47 -12.19 11.43
C GLN A 8 -14.04 -11.92 11.94
N LYS A 9 -13.25 -12.94 12.29
CA LYS A 9 -11.86 -12.74 12.76
C LYS A 9 -10.86 -12.46 11.64
N ASN A 10 -11.11 -12.97 10.43
CA ASN A 10 -10.12 -12.88 9.33
C ASN A 10 -10.08 -11.50 8.64
N HIS A 11 -11.14 -10.69 8.75
CA HIS A 11 -11.19 -9.39 8.07
C HIS A 11 -10.42 -8.30 8.84
N SER A 12 -10.45 -8.34 10.18
CA SER A 12 -9.73 -7.40 11.04
C SER A 12 -8.21 -7.62 11.01
N SER A 13 -7.75 -8.88 11.03
CA SER A 13 -6.32 -9.21 11.06
C SER A 13 -5.62 -8.99 9.72
N ASN A 14 -6.31 -9.24 8.60
CA ASN A 14 -5.75 -8.97 7.27
C ASN A 14 -5.63 -7.45 7.01
N ASN A 15 -6.61 -6.66 7.45
CA ASN A 15 -6.51 -5.20 7.36
C ASN A 15 -5.42 -4.65 8.28
N SER A 16 -5.21 -5.23 9.46
CA SER A 16 -4.10 -4.81 10.34
C SER A 16 -2.73 -5.15 9.75
N LEU A 17 -2.59 -6.31 9.09
CA LEU A 17 -1.35 -6.70 8.40
C LEU A 17 -1.02 -5.78 7.23
N LEU A 18 -2.01 -5.49 6.39
CA LEU A 18 -1.86 -4.58 5.26
C LEU A 18 -1.50 -3.18 5.70
N SER A 19 -2.18 -2.66 6.73
CA SER A 19 -1.91 -1.31 7.23
C SER A 19 -0.55 -1.18 7.91
N VAL A 20 -0.12 -2.19 8.69
CA VAL A 20 1.24 -2.21 9.26
C VAL A 20 2.31 -2.32 8.16
N ALA A 21 2.09 -3.17 7.15
CA ALA A 21 2.99 -3.27 6.00
C ALA A 21 3.04 -1.94 5.22
N PHE A 22 1.90 -1.29 5.03
CA PHE A 22 1.76 0.01 4.41
C PHE A 22 2.62 1.05 5.12
N ASP A 23 2.47 1.19 6.43
CA ASP A 23 3.26 2.15 7.21
C ASP A 23 4.75 1.84 7.22
N LEU A 24 5.16 0.58 7.13
CA LEU A 24 6.57 0.22 7.06
C LEU A 24 7.20 0.60 5.72
N ILE A 25 6.45 0.50 4.61
CA ILE A 25 6.94 0.76 3.25
C ILE A 25 6.78 2.24 2.88
N PHE A 26 5.63 2.86 3.16
CA PHE A 26 5.32 4.27 2.86
C PHE A 26 5.74 5.25 3.96
N ARG A 27 6.77 4.92 4.76
CA ARG A 27 7.34 5.84 5.74
C ARG A 27 7.89 7.09 5.03
N LYS A 28 7.30 8.26 5.35
CA LYS A 28 7.65 9.57 4.78
C LYS A 28 9.18 9.73 4.64
N GLY A 29 9.64 10.03 3.43
CA GLY A 29 11.05 10.34 3.14
C GLY A 29 11.95 9.16 2.77
N ARG A 30 11.40 7.98 2.46
CA ARG A 30 12.19 6.89 1.86
C ARG A 30 12.16 6.94 0.34
N SER A 31 13.25 6.45 -0.23
CA SER A 31 13.55 6.40 -1.65
C SER A 31 12.46 5.73 -2.49
N PRO A 32 12.37 6.06 -3.80
CA PRO A 32 11.42 5.45 -4.73
C PRO A 32 11.51 3.91 -4.77
N PRO A 33 10.51 3.21 -5.35
CA PRO A 33 10.46 1.75 -5.45
C PRO A 33 11.69 1.11 -6.12
N SER A 34 12.46 1.90 -6.87
CA SER A 34 13.71 1.53 -7.55
C SER A 34 14.93 1.42 -6.63
N CYS A 35 14.87 1.90 -5.38
CA CYS A 35 15.94 1.71 -4.42
C CYS A 35 15.92 0.31 -3.80
N PRO A 36 17.07 -0.20 -3.30
CA PRO A 36 17.14 -1.54 -2.73
C PRO A 36 16.10 -1.71 -1.63
N ASN A 37 15.13 -2.58 -1.91
CA ASN A 37 14.00 -2.81 -1.03
C ASN A 37 14.48 -3.32 0.33
N PRO A 38 13.85 -2.89 1.44
CA PRO A 38 14.15 -3.47 2.74
C PRO A 38 13.95 -4.99 2.68
N ASP A 39 14.86 -5.73 3.32
CA ASP A 39 14.86 -7.19 3.33
C ASP A 39 13.47 -7.73 3.72
N LYS A 40 12.94 -8.64 2.89
CA LYS A 40 11.56 -9.13 3.01
C LYS A 40 11.36 -9.91 4.30
N SER A 41 12.34 -10.69 4.72
CA SER A 41 12.32 -11.47 5.96
C SER A 41 12.37 -10.55 7.18
N ALA A 42 13.20 -9.50 7.13
CA ALA A 42 13.26 -8.49 8.18
C ALA A 42 11.94 -7.71 8.33
N LEU A 43 11.30 -7.36 7.21
CA LEU A 43 9.96 -6.75 7.22
C LEU A 43 8.92 -7.69 7.81
N CYS A 44 8.95 -8.97 7.44
CA CYS A 44 8.04 -9.99 7.95
C CYS A 44 8.13 -10.12 9.48
N LEU A 45 9.35 -10.27 10.02
CA LEU A 45 9.60 -10.33 11.46
C LEU A 45 9.09 -9.07 12.18
N ARG A 46 9.27 -7.90 11.55
CA ARG A 46 8.80 -6.64 12.12
C ARG A 46 7.28 -6.53 12.11
N ILE A 47 6.61 -6.98 11.06
CA ILE A 47 5.15 -7.05 11.00
C ILE A 47 4.63 -8.00 12.07
N GLN A 48 5.21 -9.19 12.22
CA GLN A 48 4.82 -10.17 13.24
C GLN A 48 5.01 -9.66 14.66
N SER A 49 6.03 -8.82 14.89
CA SER A 49 6.23 -8.16 16.19
C SER A 49 5.12 -7.16 16.54
N MET A 50 4.46 -6.56 15.53
CA MET A 50 3.37 -5.60 15.69
C MET A 50 1.98 -6.24 15.62
N VAL A 51 1.86 -7.37 14.92
CA VAL A 51 0.63 -8.17 14.80
C VAL A 51 0.92 -9.60 15.24
N PRO A 52 0.97 -9.87 16.57
CA PRO A 52 1.28 -11.19 17.09
C PRO A 52 0.29 -12.26 16.61
N GLY A 53 0.82 -13.44 16.27
CA GLY A 53 0.02 -14.57 15.77
C GLY A 53 -0.21 -14.59 14.26
N SER A 54 0.39 -13.65 13.51
CA SER A 54 0.37 -13.65 12.04
C SER A 54 1.33 -14.68 11.47
N SER A 55 0.89 -15.45 10.48
CA SER A 55 1.76 -16.39 9.76
C SER A 55 2.75 -15.68 8.84
N ASP A 56 3.89 -16.31 8.57
CA ASP A 56 4.88 -15.81 7.60
C ASP A 56 4.24 -15.57 6.23
N GLU A 57 3.38 -16.49 5.80
CA GLU A 57 2.68 -16.40 4.52
C GLU A 57 1.81 -15.14 4.41
N LEU A 58 1.01 -14.83 5.44
CA LEU A 58 0.16 -13.64 5.44
C LEU A 58 0.98 -12.35 5.50
N CYS A 59 2.09 -12.35 6.23
CA CYS A 59 3.00 -11.21 6.28
C CYS A 59 3.66 -10.96 4.92
N ILE A 60 4.12 -12.03 4.26
CA ILE A 60 4.70 -11.99 2.92
C ILE A 60 3.67 -11.46 1.91
N GLN A 61 2.44 -11.97 1.93
CA GLN A 61 1.36 -11.50 1.06
C GLN A 61 1.06 -10.00 1.28
N ALA A 62 1.02 -9.54 2.53
CA ALA A 62 0.83 -8.13 2.85
C ALA A 62 1.96 -7.26 2.31
N ILE A 63 3.23 -7.67 2.48
CA ILE A 63 4.40 -6.97 1.94
C ILE A 63 4.32 -6.87 0.42
N ASP A 64 4.02 -7.97 -0.27
CA ASP A 64 3.98 -7.99 -1.74
C ASP A 64 2.85 -7.09 -2.28
N ARG A 65 1.70 -7.07 -1.62
CA ARG A 65 0.59 -6.17 -1.99
C ARG A 65 0.95 -4.70 -1.80
N VAL A 66 1.60 -4.34 -0.69
CA VAL A 66 2.01 -2.95 -0.45
C VAL A 66 3.15 -2.53 -1.40
N ARG A 67 4.08 -3.43 -1.73
CA ARG A 67 5.11 -3.17 -2.74
C ARG A 67 4.50 -2.91 -4.11
N LYS A 68 3.51 -3.71 -4.50
CA LYS A 68 2.75 -3.45 -5.72
C LYS A 68 2.10 -2.07 -5.69
N LEU A 69 1.41 -1.72 -4.60
CA LEU A 69 0.83 -0.39 -4.41
C LEU A 69 1.89 0.72 -4.55
N SER A 70 3.12 0.52 -4.05
CA SER A 70 4.18 1.52 -4.16
C SER A 70 4.66 1.76 -5.60
N ILE A 71 4.69 0.71 -6.42
CA ILE A 71 5.03 0.80 -7.85
C ILE A 71 3.88 1.50 -8.59
N ASP A 72 2.65 1.02 -8.40
CA ASP A 72 1.48 1.60 -9.06
C ASP A 72 1.27 3.08 -8.66
N SER A 73 1.59 3.44 -7.41
CA SER A 73 1.56 4.83 -6.97
C SER A 73 2.57 5.70 -7.72
N TYR A 74 3.81 5.23 -7.86
CA TYR A 74 4.83 5.94 -8.64
C TYR A 74 4.40 6.12 -10.09
N ASP A 75 3.99 5.04 -10.76
CA ASP A 75 3.59 5.07 -12.17
C ASP A 75 2.39 6.01 -12.39
N ILE A 76 1.36 5.93 -11.55
CA ILE A 76 0.19 6.82 -11.63
C ILE A 76 0.58 8.28 -11.38
N SER A 77 1.48 8.55 -10.44
CA SER A 77 1.97 9.92 -10.20
C SER A 77 2.78 10.47 -11.38
N VAL A 78 3.56 9.63 -12.07
CA VAL A 78 4.24 10.01 -13.33
C VAL A 78 3.20 10.32 -14.41
N ASP A 79 2.22 9.44 -14.61
CA ASP A 79 1.15 9.63 -15.60
C ASP A 79 0.34 10.90 -15.31
N TYR A 80 0.08 11.20 -14.03
CA TYR A 80 -0.56 12.44 -13.57
C TYR A 80 0.26 13.67 -13.93
N LEU A 81 1.57 13.68 -13.64
CA LEU A 81 2.46 14.79 -13.98
C LEU A 81 2.58 15.02 -15.49
N GLN A 82 2.33 13.99 -16.30
CA GLN A 82 2.29 14.07 -17.77
C GLN A 82 0.93 14.53 -18.33
N GLY A 83 -0.07 14.79 -17.46
CA GLY A 83 -1.40 15.25 -17.86
C GLY A 83 -2.36 14.13 -18.30
N SER A 84 -2.05 12.86 -18.02
CA SER A 84 -2.89 11.72 -18.45
C SER A 84 -4.29 11.69 -17.81
N TYR A 85 -4.49 12.47 -16.74
CA TYR A 85 -5.75 12.58 -16.00
C TYR A 85 -6.49 13.90 -16.26
N GLY A 86 -5.98 14.74 -17.17
CA GLY A 86 -6.50 16.09 -17.43
C GLY A 86 -5.94 17.15 -16.47
N ASP A 87 -6.36 18.40 -16.69
CA ASP A 87 -5.86 19.59 -15.97
C ASP A 87 -6.93 20.22 -15.05
N ASP A 88 -8.02 19.50 -14.79
CA ASP A 88 -9.12 19.99 -13.98
C ASP A 88 -8.93 19.68 -12.48
N GLU A 89 -9.80 20.26 -11.64
CA GLU A 89 -9.77 20.06 -10.19
C GLU A 89 -10.01 18.59 -9.79
N GLN A 90 -10.47 17.73 -10.71
CA GLN A 90 -10.77 16.32 -10.48
C GLN A 90 -9.64 15.37 -10.90
N ALA A 91 -8.55 15.87 -11.50
CA ALA A 91 -7.44 15.05 -11.95
C ALA A 91 -6.79 14.25 -10.79
N ILE A 92 -6.67 14.86 -9.61
CA ILE A 92 -6.15 14.21 -8.40
C ILE A 92 -7.09 13.09 -7.94
N GLU A 93 -8.39 13.36 -7.88
CA GLU A 93 -9.40 12.37 -7.48
C GLU A 93 -9.42 11.19 -8.46
N SER A 94 -9.27 11.46 -9.75
CA SER A 94 -9.20 10.44 -10.80
C SER A 94 -7.94 9.57 -10.69
N ALA A 95 -6.79 10.16 -10.36
CA ALA A 95 -5.55 9.43 -10.12
C ALA A 95 -5.64 8.53 -8.87
N ILE A 96 -6.16 9.06 -7.76
CA ILE A 96 -6.40 8.29 -6.52
C ILE A 96 -7.41 7.17 -6.77
N LYS A 97 -8.47 7.44 -7.52
CA LYS A 97 -9.46 6.43 -7.91
C LYS A 97 -8.81 5.31 -8.73
N MET A 98 -7.97 5.65 -9.70
CA MET A 98 -7.24 4.65 -10.49
C MET A 98 -6.35 3.78 -9.60
N LEU A 99 -5.68 4.38 -8.61
CA LEU A 99 -4.84 3.65 -7.67
C LEU A 99 -5.67 2.64 -6.85
N SER A 100 -6.83 3.06 -6.37
CA SER A 100 -7.78 2.21 -5.64
C SER A 100 -8.35 1.08 -6.51
N ASP A 101 -8.71 1.38 -7.76
CA ASP A 101 -9.24 0.39 -8.69
C ASP A 101 -8.17 -0.68 -9.05
N LYS A 102 -6.89 -0.29 -9.19
CA LYS A 102 -5.77 -1.23 -9.43
C LYS A 102 -5.37 -2.04 -8.21
N ASN A 103 -5.46 -1.46 -7.02
CA ASN A 103 -4.98 -2.06 -5.77
C ASN A 103 -6.05 -2.01 -4.67
N PRO A 104 -7.17 -2.72 -4.80
CA PRO A 104 -8.25 -2.67 -3.82
C PRO A 104 -7.79 -3.20 -2.45
N GLY A 105 -8.41 -2.71 -1.38
CA GLY A 105 -8.22 -3.23 -0.02
C GLY A 105 -7.39 -2.35 0.93
N PHE A 106 -7.06 -1.13 0.54
CA PHE A 106 -6.54 -0.09 1.43
C PHE A 106 -7.63 0.92 1.80
N SER A 107 -7.40 1.70 2.85
CA SER A 107 -8.29 2.80 3.23
C SER A 107 -8.12 4.00 2.29
N GLU A 108 -9.10 4.91 2.32
CA GLU A 108 -9.03 6.17 1.57
C GLU A 108 -7.79 6.99 1.94
N ASP A 109 -7.52 7.13 3.24
CA ASP A 109 -6.32 7.81 3.75
C ASP A 109 -5.02 7.16 3.27
N GLU A 110 -4.98 5.83 3.16
CA GLU A 110 -3.83 5.11 2.64
C GLU A 110 -3.63 5.38 1.14
N TYR A 111 -4.69 5.49 0.34
CA TYR A 111 -4.55 5.87 -1.08
C TYR A 111 -4.09 7.31 -1.25
N VAL A 112 -4.64 8.25 -0.48
CA VAL A 112 -4.20 9.66 -0.48
C VAL A 112 -2.72 9.74 -0.15
N LYS A 113 -2.30 9.10 0.95
CA LYS A 113 -0.89 9.06 1.38
C LYS A 113 0.00 8.35 0.35
N ALA A 114 -0.46 7.26 -0.25
CA ALA A 114 0.29 6.57 -1.29
C ALA A 114 0.55 7.50 -2.48
N PHE A 115 -0.48 8.20 -2.96
CA PHE A 115 -0.39 9.15 -4.06
C PHE A 115 0.52 10.35 -3.73
N GLU A 116 0.39 10.96 -2.54
CA GLU A 116 1.29 12.02 -2.08
C GLU A 116 2.76 11.59 -2.12
N VAL A 117 3.05 10.37 -1.66
CA VAL A 117 4.40 9.80 -1.69
C VAL A 117 4.86 9.51 -3.12
N GLY A 118 3.98 8.99 -3.97
CA GLY A 118 4.24 8.80 -5.40
C GLY A 118 4.60 10.12 -6.09
N MET A 119 3.86 11.18 -5.81
CA MET A 119 4.10 12.54 -6.35
C MET A 119 5.44 13.09 -5.90
N MET A 120 5.82 12.89 -4.63
CA MET A 120 7.16 13.24 -4.16
C MET A 120 8.23 12.50 -4.96
N TRP A 121 8.09 11.18 -5.15
CA TRP A 121 9.07 10.40 -5.91
C TRP A 121 9.16 10.79 -7.39
N ALA A 122 8.01 10.99 -8.04
CA ALA A 122 7.94 11.35 -9.46
C ALA A 122 8.49 12.76 -9.73
N GLY A 123 8.31 13.71 -8.80
CA GLY A 123 8.87 15.06 -8.91
C GLY A 123 10.39 15.16 -8.71
N PHE A 124 11.05 14.11 -8.20
CA PHE A 124 12.51 14.04 -8.08
C PHE A 124 13.19 13.25 -9.22
N ALA A 125 12.41 12.64 -10.13
CA ALA A 125 12.91 11.89 -11.29
C ALA A 125 13.16 12.80 -12.49
#